data_AF-A0A8K0W0E2-F1
#
_entry.id   AF-A0A8K0W0E2-F1
#
_cell.length_a   1.000
_cell.length_b   1.000
_cell.length_c   1.000
_cell.angle_alpha   90.00
_cell.angle_beta   90.00
_cell.angle_gamma   90.00
#
_symmetry.space_group_name_H-M   'P 1'
#
loop_
_entity.id
_entity.type
_entity.pdbx_description
1 polymer ?
#
loop_
_entity_poly.entity_id
_entity_poly.type
_entity_poly.pdbx_seq_one_letter_code
_entity_poly.pdbx_strand_id
1 'polypeptide(L)'
;MSCLQQFLSPLIRNCDETCSSISTKAFASHPKCYTDNGFCSLGCGDILVLLAVVNKDLLVSATQIVDTAKICLRLVLYQVQALDLIFC
;
A
#
# COMPACT_ATOMS: atom_id res chain seq x y z
N MET A 1 -2.46 -12.61 -4.10
CA MET A 1 -3.83 -12.07 -3.95
C MET A 1 -4.45 -12.55 -2.63
N SER A 2 -4.00 -11.99 -1.51
CA SER A 2 -4.46 -12.37 -0.16
C SER A 2 -4.50 -11.20 0.82
N CYS A 3 -4.16 -9.98 0.39
CA CYS A 3 -3.97 -8.84 1.29
C CYS A 3 -5.21 -8.55 2.14
N LEU A 4 -6.38 -8.43 1.50
CA LEU A 4 -7.62 -8.14 2.21
C LEU A 4 -7.97 -9.27 3.19
N GLN A 5 -7.85 -10.53 2.76
CA GLN A 5 -8.15 -11.69 3.59
C GLN A 5 -7.20 -11.83 4.79
N GLN A 6 -5.91 -11.55 4.63
CA GLN A 6 -4.94 -11.63 5.73
C GLN A 6 -5.25 -10.62 6.85
N PHE A 7 -5.75 -9.43 6.49
CA PHE A 7 -6.08 -8.39 7.46
C PHE A 7 -7.48 -8.56 8.06
N LEU A 8 -8.46 -9.04 7.28
CA LEU A 8 -9.84 -9.19 7.74
C LEU A 8 -10.14 -10.53 8.43
N SER A 9 -9.50 -11.63 8.02
CA SER A 9 -9.78 -12.95 8.61
C SER A 9 -9.68 -13.01 10.14
N PRO A 10 -8.74 -12.30 10.81
CA PRO A 10 -8.69 -12.24 12.26
C PRO A 10 -9.86 -11.45 12.89
N LEU A 11 -10.43 -10.48 12.16
CA LEU A 11 -11.45 -9.57 12.66
C LEU A 11 -12.86 -10.17 12.65
N ILE A 12 -13.14 -11.07 11.70
CA ILE A 12 -14.47 -11.71 11.55
C ILE A 12 -14.80 -12.62 12.75
N ARG A 13 -13.80 -12.98 13.56
CA ARG A 13 -13.97 -13.78 14.78
C ARG A 13 -14.36 -12.96 16.01
N ASN A 14 -14.28 -11.63 15.94
CA ASN A 14 -14.61 -10.73 17.05
C ASN A 14 -15.97 -10.07 16.82
N CYS A 15 -16.91 -10.31 17.73
CA CYS A 15 -18.26 -9.75 17.66
C CYS A 15 -18.34 -8.24 17.96
N ASP A 16 -17.25 -7.63 18.43
CA ASP A 16 -17.19 -6.21 18.81
C ASP A 16 -16.85 -5.28 17.63
N GLU A 17 -16.61 -5.83 16.43
CA GLU A 17 -16.26 -5.04 15.26
C GLU A 17 -17.48 -4.32 14.66
N THR A 18 -17.37 -3.01 14.46
CA THR A 18 -18.37 -2.23 13.72
C THR A 18 -18.03 -2.14 12.23
N CYS A 19 -19.00 -1.84 11.36
CA CYS A 19 -18.73 -1.60 9.94
C CYS A 19 -17.66 -0.50 9.72
N SER A 20 -17.64 0.52 10.59
CA SER A 20 -16.65 1.59 10.55
C SER A 20 -15.24 1.09 10.91
N SER A 21 -15.12 0.26 11.95
CA SER A 21 -13.86 -0.37 12.34
C SER A 21 -13.33 -1.31 11.25
N ILE A 22 -14.19 -2.15 10.68
CA ILE A 22 -13.87 -3.06 9.59
C ILE A 22 -13.38 -2.28 8.37
N SER A 23 -14.09 -1.21 7.97
CA SER A 23 -13.68 -0.34 6.87
C SER A 23 -12.29 0.25 7.12
N THR A 24 -12.09 0.86 8.30
CA THR A 24 -10.81 1.47 8.68
C THR A 24 -9.64 0.48 8.60
N LYS A 25 -9.84 -0.74 9.12
CA LYS A 25 -8.82 -1.79 9.13
C LYS A 25 -8.56 -2.38 7.74
N ALA A 26 -9.59 -2.51 6.92
CA ALA A 26 -9.44 -2.94 5.52
C ALA A 26 -8.58 -1.94 4.73
N PHE A 27 -8.89 -0.65 4.86
CA PHE A 27 -8.13 0.43 4.19
C PHE A 27 -6.70 0.58 4.73
N ALA A 28 -6.47 0.30 6.02
CA ALA A 28 -5.12 0.31 6.61
C ALA A 28 -4.19 -0.79 6.04
N SER A 29 -4.74 -1.83 5.40
CA SER A 29 -3.94 -2.90 4.79
C SER A 29 -3.22 -2.48 3.50
N HIS A 30 -3.71 -1.43 2.84
CA HIS A 30 -3.29 -1.05 1.49
C HIS A 30 -1.79 -0.75 1.36
N PRO A 31 -1.16 0.11 2.21
CA PRO A 31 0.25 0.47 2.02
C PRO A 31 1.19 -0.75 2.07
N LYS A 32 0.97 -1.64 3.05
CA LYS A 32 1.76 -2.86 3.17
C LYS A 32 1.48 -3.83 2.03
N CYS A 33 0.22 -4.00 1.63
CA CYS A 33 -0.12 -4.83 0.47
C CYS A 33 0.58 -4.37 -0.81
N TYR A 34 0.54 -3.07 -1.11
CA TYR A 34 1.17 -2.52 -2.32
C TYR A 34 2.68 -2.77 -2.31
N THR A 35 3.33 -2.44 -1.20
CA THR A 35 4.78 -2.59 -1.06
C THR A 35 5.23 -4.05 -1.10
N ASP A 36 4.50 -4.97 -0.46
CA ASP A 36 4.80 -6.41 -0.50
C ASP A 36 4.56 -7.05 -1.89
N ASN A 37 3.80 -6.40 -2.77
CA ASN A 37 3.46 -6.90 -4.11
C ASN A 37 4.14 -6.09 -5.24
N GLY A 38 5.28 -5.46 -4.95
CA GLY A 38 6.15 -4.89 -5.97
C GLY A 38 5.80 -3.47 -6.43
N PHE A 39 4.89 -2.77 -5.75
CA PHE A 39 4.55 -1.38 -6.09
C PHE A 39 5.78 -0.46 -6.10
N CYS A 40 6.70 -0.65 -5.15
CA CYS A 40 7.92 0.17 -5.04
C CYS A 40 8.94 -0.09 -6.15
N SER A 41 8.73 -1.13 -6.96
CA SER A 41 9.60 -1.51 -8.08
C SER A 41 9.00 -1.14 -9.43
N LEU A 42 7.82 -0.51 -9.45
CA LEU A 42 7.19 -0.02 -10.67
C LEU A 42 7.96 1.17 -11.23
N GLY A 43 8.10 1.22 -12.55
CA GLY A 43 8.62 2.41 -13.23
C GLY A 43 7.66 3.58 -13.11
N CYS A 44 8.18 4.81 -13.25
CA CYS A 44 7.38 6.04 -13.15
C CYS A 44 6.17 6.05 -14.11
N GLY A 45 6.33 5.49 -15.31
CA GLY A 45 5.24 5.35 -16.29
C GLY A 45 4.13 4.41 -15.82
N ASP A 46 4.49 3.28 -15.21
CA ASP A 46 3.53 2.29 -14.71
C ASP A 46 2.75 2.83 -13.51
N ILE A 47 3.40 3.59 -12.63
CA ILE A 47 2.74 4.29 -11.52
C ILE A 47 1.71 5.29 -12.08
N LEU A 48 2.06 6.06 -13.11
CA LEU A 48 1.14 7.04 -13.70
C LEU A 48 -0.07 6.38 -14.35
N VAL A 49 0.13 5.30 -15.09
CA VAL A 49 -0.97 4.51 -15.68
C VAL A 49 -1.85 3.92 -14.58
N LEU A 50 -1.25 3.36 -13.53
CA LEU A 50 -1.99 2.83 -12.40
C LEU A 50 -2.82 3.92 -11.72
N LEU A 51 -2.27 5.10 -11.46
CA LEU A 51 -3.02 6.25 -10.91
C LEU A 51 -4.15 6.75 -11.82
N ALA A 52 -4.00 6.61 -13.15
CA ALA A 52 -5.03 6.99 -14.11
C ALA A 52 -6.17 5.96 -14.19
N VAL A 53 -5.86 4.68 -13.99
CA VAL A 53 -6.82 3.57 -14.05
C VAL A 53 -7.55 3.38 -12.73
N VAL A 54 -6.86 3.53 -11.59
CA VAL A 54 -7.53 3.38 -10.30
C VAL A 54 -8.36 4.64 -10.01
N ASN A 55 -9.64 4.42 -9.70
CA ASN A 55 -10.57 5.50 -9.40
C ASN A 55 -10.09 6.30 -8.17
N LYS A 56 -10.55 7.55 -8.04
CA LYS A 56 -10.15 8.47 -6.97
C LYS A 56 -10.30 7.85 -5.58
N ASP A 57 -11.19 6.87 -5.38
CA ASP A 57 -11.39 6.12 -4.14
C ASP A 57 -10.12 5.47 -3.56
N LEU A 58 -9.10 5.15 -4.36
CA LEU A 58 -7.79 4.69 -3.84
C LEU A 58 -6.91 5.84 -3.35
N LEU A 59 -7.15 7.06 -3.84
CA LEU A 59 -6.47 8.32 -3.50
C LEU A 59 -7.22 9.13 -2.45
N VAL A 60 -8.44 8.73 -2.06
CA VAL A 60 -9.27 9.44 -1.07
C VAL A 60 -8.58 9.49 0.30
N SER A 61 -7.67 8.56 0.58
CA SER A 61 -6.80 8.62 1.76
C SER A 61 -5.41 9.12 1.38
N ALA A 62 -5.21 10.44 1.46
CA ALA A 62 -3.88 11.05 1.34
C ALA A 62 -2.85 10.39 2.28
N THR A 63 -3.32 9.87 3.42
CA THR A 63 -2.50 9.10 4.37
C THR A 63 -1.99 7.77 3.78
N GLN A 64 -2.78 7.03 2.99
CA GLN A 64 -2.31 5.79 2.34
C GLN A 64 -1.22 6.04 1.31
N ILE A 65 -1.33 7.11 0.52
CA ILE A 65 -0.29 7.50 -0.45
C ILE A 65 1.00 7.81 0.29
N VAL A 66 0.90 8.64 1.34
CA VAL A 66 2.05 9.03 2.17
C VAL A 66 2.69 7.82 2.84
N ASP A 67 1.90 6.90 3.40
CA ASP A 67 2.43 5.72 4.08
C ASP A 67 3.08 4.74 3.10
N THR A 68 2.47 4.54 1.92
CA THR A 68 3.07 3.72 0.85
C THR A 68 4.38 4.34 0.38
N ALA A 69 4.40 5.65 0.14
CA ALA A 69 5.59 6.39 -0.27
C ALA A 69 6.69 6.34 0.79
N LYS A 70 6.35 6.47 2.08
CA LYS A 70 7.32 6.30 3.19
C LYS A 70 7.92 4.91 3.22
N ILE A 71 7.11 3.86 3.01
CA ILE A 71 7.60 2.47 2.99
C ILE A 71 8.50 2.24 1.77
N CYS A 72 8.09 2.69 0.58
CA CYS A 72 8.91 2.59 -0.61
C CYS A 72 10.21 3.38 -0.48
N LEU A 73 10.16 4.62 0.03
CA LEU A 73 11.34 5.43 0.29
C LEU A 73 12.26 4.75 1.31
N ARG A 74 11.71 4.17 2.38
CA ARG A 74 12.50 3.38 3.33
C ARG A 74 13.20 2.22 2.62
N LEU A 75 12.48 1.43 1.82
CA LEU A 75 13.08 0.33 1.05
C LEU A 75 14.18 0.85 0.13
N VAL A 76 13.95 1.93 -0.61
CA VAL A 76 14.96 2.58 -1.45
C VAL A 76 16.14 3.04 -0.62
N LEU A 77 15.96 3.72 0.52
CA LEU A 77 17.07 4.16 1.37
C LEU A 77 17.89 2.98 1.94
N TYR A 78 17.24 1.87 2.31
CA TYR A 78 17.93 0.64 2.70
C TYR A 78 18.67 -0.03 1.54
N GLN A 79 18.14 0.04 0.31
CA GLN A 79 18.77 -0.50 -0.91
C GLN A 79 19.85 0.44 -1.48
N VAL A 80 19.74 1.76 -1.25
CA VAL A 80 20.71 2.80 -1.65
C VAL A 80 21.93 2.79 -0.74
N GLN A 81 21.81 2.35 0.53
CA GLN A 81 22.98 1.95 1.31
C GLN A 81 23.70 0.72 0.72
N ALA A 82 23.08 -0.02 -0.21
CA ALA A 82 23.65 -1.19 -0.85
C ALA A 82 24.12 -0.97 -2.30
N LEU A 83 23.54 -0.05 -3.10
CA LEU A 83 23.99 0.17 -4.48
C LEU A 83 23.65 1.57 -5.03
N ASP A 84 24.71 2.29 -5.40
CA ASP A 84 24.82 3.65 -5.98
C ASP A 84 24.31 3.83 -7.44
N LEU A 85 23.42 3.00 -7.99
CA LEU A 85 23.20 3.03 -9.44
C LEU A 85 21.73 2.90 -9.86
N ILE A 86 21.28 3.97 -10.56
CA ILE A 86 20.17 4.05 -11.53
C ILE A 86 18.86 4.61 -10.95
N PHE A 87 18.82 5.95 -10.84
CA PHE A 87 17.59 6.74 -10.76
C PHE A 87 17.24 7.29 -12.15
N CYS A 88 16.32 6.60 -12.83
CA CYS A 88 15.16 7.09 -13.61
C CYS A 88 14.61 5.94 -14.45
#